data_AF-A0A218QGS8-F1
#
_entry.id   AF-A0A218QGS8-F1
#
_cell.length_a   1.000
_cell.length_b   1.000
_cell.length_c   1.000
_cell.angle_alpha   90.00
_cell.angle_beta   90.00
_cell.angle_gamma   90.00
#
_symmetry.space_group_name_H-M   'P 1'
#
loop_
_entity.id
_entity.type
_entity.pdbx_description
1 polymer ?
#
loop_
_entity_poly.entity_id
_entity_poly.type
_entity_poly.pdbx_seq_one_letter_code
_entity_poly.pdbx_strand_id
1 'polypeptide(L)'
;MDGIVRTTLALPIELLEAADRAVRKGKAKSRNEFVTQALRRELAAQKRAEIDAAFASMADDIEYQAEATAIANEFVKADWEAFEIGESQQ
;
A
#
# COMPACT_ATOMS: atom_id res chain seq x y z
N MET A 1 18.41 -11.57 -4.66
CA MET A 1 19.17 -11.26 -5.90
C MET A 1 18.82 -9.84 -6.28
N ASP A 2 19.71 -8.89 -6.00
CA ASP A 2 19.54 -7.51 -6.45
C ASP A 2 20.21 -7.38 -7.82
N GLY A 3 19.40 -7.28 -8.86
CA GLY A 3 19.88 -7.22 -10.24
C GLY A 3 18.81 -6.73 -11.18
N ILE A 4 19.19 -5.87 -12.14
CA ILE A 4 18.30 -5.40 -13.20
C ILE A 4 18.37 -6.40 -14.34
N VAL A 5 17.25 -7.03 -14.67
CA VAL A 5 17.10 -7.87 -15.88
C VAL A 5 16.56 -7.00 -17.02
N ARG A 6 17.21 -7.07 -18.18
CA ARG A 6 16.72 -6.38 -19.39
C ARG A 6 15.66 -7.25 -20.07
N THR A 7 14.47 -6.68 -20.17
CA THR A 7 13.31 -7.33 -20.80
C THR A 7 12.73 -6.38 -21.84
N THR A 8 12.24 -6.93 -22.95
CA THR A 8 11.52 -6.17 -23.99
C THR A 8 10.03 -6.36 -23.78
N LEU A 9 9.27 -5.26 -23.73
CA LEU A 9 7.82 -5.26 -23.54
C LEU A 9 7.14 -4.55 -24.71
N ALA A 10 6.04 -5.11 -25.19
CA ALA A 10 5.16 -4.40 -26.10
C ALA A 10 4.29 -3.44 -25.30
N LEU A 11 4.38 -2.14 -25.59
CA LEU A 11 3.59 -1.10 -24.95
C LEU A 11 2.82 -0.34 -26.03
N PRO A 12 1.55 0.05 -25.76
CA PRO A 12 0.84 0.97 -26.63
C PRO A 12 1.63 2.28 -26.80
N ILE A 13 1.56 2.87 -28.00
CA ILE A 13 2.35 4.06 -28.36
C ILE A 13 2.00 5.21 -27.43
N GLU A 14 0.71 5.41 -27.18
CA GLU A 14 0.16 6.44 -26.31
C GLU A 14 0.67 6.32 -24.86
N LEU A 15 0.90 5.09 -24.39
CA LEU A 15 1.41 4.83 -23.04
C LEU A 15 2.91 5.17 -22.95
N LEU A 16 3.67 4.80 -23.98
CA LEU A 16 5.08 5.15 -24.08
C LEU A 16 5.27 6.67 -24.13
N GLU A 17 4.45 7.36 -24.92
CA GLU A 17 4.47 8.83 -24.97
C GLU A 17 4.06 9.47 -23.64
N ALA A 18 3.09 8.91 -22.93
CA ALA A 18 2.70 9.39 -21.61
C ALA A 18 3.83 9.23 -20.59
N ALA A 19 4.55 8.10 -20.62
CA ALA A 19 5.73 7.88 -19.79
C ALA A 19 6.85 8.90 -20.13
N ASP A 20 7.06 9.20 -21.41
CA ASP A 20 8.02 10.23 -21.84
C ASP A 20 7.69 11.61 -21.29
N ARG A 21 6.42 12.01 -21.39
CA ARG A 21 5.96 13.28 -20.82
C ARG A 21 6.17 13.31 -19.31
N ALA A 22 5.96 12.18 -18.61
CA ALA A 22 6.19 12.10 -17.17
C ALA A 22 7.67 12.29 -16.81
N VAL A 23 8.58 11.64 -17.54
CA VAL A 23 10.04 11.80 -17.35
C VAL A 23 10.47 13.23 -17.65
N ARG A 24 10.02 13.85 -18.75
CA ARG A 24 10.32 15.25 -19.09
C ARG A 24 9.83 16.24 -18.02
N LYS A 25 8.72 15.92 -17.34
CA LYS A 25 8.19 16.71 -16.22
C LYS A 25 8.90 16.46 -14.89
N GLY A 26 9.99 15.67 -14.88
CA GLY A 26 10.76 15.37 -13.68
C GLY A 26 10.10 14.38 -12.72
N LYS A 27 9.04 13.68 -13.13
CA LYS A 27 8.35 12.69 -12.27
C LYS A 27 9.17 11.40 -12.07
N ALA A 28 10.17 11.17 -12.93
CA ALA A 28 11.16 10.09 -12.83
C ALA A 28 12.42 10.48 -13.61
N LYS A 29 13.57 9.90 -13.27
CA LYS A 29 14.86 10.19 -13.95
C LYS A 29 14.99 9.44 -15.27
N SER A 30 14.23 8.37 -15.48
CA SER A 30 14.23 7.59 -16.73
C SER A 30 12.91 6.85 -16.95
N ARG A 31 12.68 6.36 -18.17
CA ARG A 31 11.56 5.46 -18.49
C ARG A 31 11.60 4.20 -17.64
N ASN A 32 12.78 3.59 -17.47
CA ASN A 32 12.92 2.38 -16.66
C ASN A 32 12.54 2.62 -15.20
N GLU A 33 12.95 3.76 -14.63
CA GLU A 33 12.56 4.12 -13.28
C GLU A 33 11.05 4.32 -13.18
N PHE A 34 10.45 5.05 -14.14
CA PHE A 34 9.00 5.27 -14.18
C PHE A 34 8.22 3.95 -14.26
N VAL A 35 8.64 3.04 -15.14
CA VAL A 35 8.03 1.70 -15.29
C VAL A 35 8.22 0.87 -14.02
N THR A 36 9.40 0.92 -13.40
CA THR A 36 9.65 0.21 -12.13
C THR A 36 8.75 0.73 -11.02
N GLN A 37 8.61 2.05 -10.88
CA GLN A 37 7.71 2.66 -9.89
C GLN A 37 6.25 2.27 -10.14
N ALA A 38 5.80 2.29 -11.40
CA ALA A 38 4.44 1.91 -11.76
C ALA A 38 4.16 0.44 -11.43
N LEU A 39 5.05 -0.48 -11.80
CA LEU A 39 4.92 -1.91 -11.50
C LEU A 39 4.92 -2.19 -10.00
N ARG A 40 5.80 -1.53 -9.23
CA ARG A 40 5.81 -1.67 -7.77
C ARG A 40 4.49 -1.22 -7.15
N ARG A 41 3.94 -0.08 -7.60
CA ARG A 41 2.66 0.43 -7.10
C ARG A 41 1.52 -0.53 -7.42
N GLU A 42 1.48 -1.05 -8.65
CA GLU A 42 0.46 -2.00 -9.09
C GLU A 42 0.51 -3.30 -8.28
N LEU A 43 1.70 -3.89 -8.13
CA LEU A 43 1.87 -5.11 -7.32
C LEU A 43 1.52 -4.89 -5.84
N ALA A 44 1.84 -3.72 -5.29
CA ALA A 44 1.46 -3.38 -3.93
C ALA A 44 -0.06 -3.22 -3.77
N ALA A 45 -0.74 -2.63 -4.75
CA ALA A 45 -2.19 -2.50 -4.76
C ALA A 45 -2.88 -3.87 -4.86
N GLN A 46 -2.39 -4.76 -5.72
CA GLN A 46 -2.89 -6.14 -5.82
C GLN A 46 -2.70 -6.91 -4.52
N LYS A 47 -1.50 -6.83 -3.93
CA LYS A 47 -1.24 -7.47 -2.63
C LYS A 47 -2.17 -6.94 -1.54
N ARG A 48 -2.46 -5.64 -1.54
CA ARG A 48 -3.40 -5.05 -0.56
C ARG A 48 -4.82 -5.55 -0.79
N ALA A 49 -5.27 -5.62 -2.04
CA ALA A 49 -6.57 -6.18 -2.40
C ALA A 49 -6.70 -7.67 -2.02
N GLU A 50 -5.64 -8.47 -2.16
CA GLU A 50 -5.61 -9.86 -1.71
C GLU A 50 -5.76 -9.98 -0.19
N ILE A 51 -5.06 -9.12 0.56
CA ILE A 51 -5.20 -9.04 2.01
C ILE A 51 -6.63 -8.66 2.36
N ASP A 52 -7.15 -7.57 1.79
CA ASP A 52 -8.50 -7.09 2.06
C ASP A 52 -9.55 -8.17 1.75
N ALA A 53 -9.38 -8.92 0.66
CA ALA A 53 -10.24 -10.04 0.29
C ALA A 53 -10.15 -11.21 1.29
N ALA A 54 -8.96 -11.52 1.80
CA ALA A 54 -8.78 -12.57 2.81
C ALA A 54 -9.42 -12.21 4.15
N PHE A 55 -9.45 -10.93 4.50
CA PHE A 55 -10.10 -10.42 5.71
C PHE A 55 -11.59 -10.10 5.52
N ALA A 56 -12.10 -10.08 4.28
CA ALA A 56 -13.48 -9.69 4.00
C ALA A 56 -14.52 -10.55 4.74
N SER A 57 -14.27 -11.85 4.92
CA SER A 57 -15.19 -12.73 5.65
C SER A 57 -15.32 -12.39 7.14
N MET A 58 -14.31 -11.75 7.73
CA MET A 58 -14.32 -11.33 9.14
C MET A 58 -15.24 -10.12 9.37
N ALA A 59 -15.58 -9.38 8.31
CA ALA A 59 -16.50 -8.25 8.39
C ALA A 59 -17.96 -8.67 8.63
N ASP A 60 -18.31 -9.93 8.41
CA ASP A 60 -19.65 -10.48 8.67
C ASP A 60 -19.64 -11.50 9.83
N ASP A 61 -18.47 -11.75 10.42
CA ASP A 61 -18.30 -12.67 11.56
C ASP A 61 -18.67 -11.96 12.87
N ILE A 62 -19.92 -12.16 13.31
CA ILE A 62 -20.49 -11.51 14.51
C ILE A 62 -19.78 -11.94 15.79
N GLU A 63 -19.34 -13.20 15.89
CA GLU A 63 -18.64 -13.71 17.08
C GLU A 63 -17.27 -13.06 17.20
N TYR A 64 -16.53 -13.03 16.09
CA TYR A 64 -15.27 -12.30 15.99
C TYR A 64 -15.44 -10.82 16.34
N GLN A 65 -16.46 -10.14 15.82
CA GLN A 65 -16.72 -8.73 16.11
C GLN A 65 -17.02 -8.47 17.58
N ALA A 66 -17.82 -9.34 18.21
CA ALA A 66 -18.17 -9.23 19.61
C ALA A 66 -16.91 -9.38 20.49
N GLU A 67 -16.07 -10.37 20.19
CA GLU A 67 -14.80 -10.59 20.90
C GLU A 67 -13.82 -9.42 20.68
N ALA A 68 -13.63 -8.99 19.43
CA ALA A 68 -12.77 -7.86 19.10
C ALA A 68 -13.22 -6.56 19.80
N THR A 69 -14.53 -6.34 19.89
CA THR A 69 -15.10 -5.19 20.61
C THR A 69 -14.88 -5.31 22.11
N ALA A 70 -15.05 -6.50 22.70
CA ALA A 70 -14.80 -6.72 24.12
C ALA A 70 -13.33 -6.44 24.46
N ILE A 71 -12.39 -6.97 23.67
CA ILE A 71 -10.96 -6.70 23.82
C ILE A 71 -10.69 -5.20 23.70
N ALA A 72 -11.16 -4.53 22.64
CA ALA A 72 -10.93 -3.09 22.46
C ALA A 72 -11.42 -2.27 23.67
N ASN A 73 -12.58 -2.61 24.23
CA ASN A 73 -13.13 -1.94 25.41
C ASN A 73 -12.26 -2.13 26.66
N GLU A 74 -11.61 -3.28 26.84
CA GLU A 74 -10.69 -3.52 27.95
C GLU A 74 -9.44 -2.63 27.88
N PHE A 75 -9.00 -2.25 26.68
CA PHE A 75 -7.79 -1.46 26.45
C PHE A 75 -8.01 0.06 26.34
N VAL A 76 -9.27 0.56 26.25
CA VAL A 76 -9.59 1.99 26.09
C VAL A 76 -8.82 2.90 27.04
N LYS A 77 -8.71 2.51 28.32
CA LYS A 77 -8.01 3.32 29.32
C LYS A 77 -6.51 3.38 29.07
N ALA A 78 -5.90 2.24 28.74
CA ALA A 78 -4.48 2.15 28.45
C ALA A 78 -4.11 2.90 27.17
N ASP A 79 -4.97 2.87 26.16
CA ASP A 79 -4.78 3.61 24.90
C ASP A 79 -4.78 5.13 25.14
N TRP A 80 -5.67 5.63 26.00
CA TRP A 80 -5.69 7.05 26.39
C TRP A 80 -4.46 7.47 27.18
N GLU A 81 -4.05 6.67 28.17
CA GLU A 81 -2.83 6.94 28.94
C GLU A 81 -1.59 6.94 28.03
N ALA A 82 -1.49 6.00 27.08
CA ALA A 82 -0.42 5.94 26.11
C ALA A 82 -0.40 7.16 25.17
N PHE A 83 -1.59 7.63 24.75
CA PHE A 83 -1.72 8.83 23.93
C PHE A 83 -1.23 10.08 24.67
N GLU A 84 -1.65 10.29 25.91
CA GLU A 84 -1.21 11.44 26.73
C GLU A 84 0.31 11.45 26.97
N ILE A 85 0.88 10.27 27.23
CA ILE A 85 2.34 10.13 27.38
C ILE A 85 3.05 10.52 26.08
N GLY A 86 2.55 10.09 24.92
CA GLY A 86 3.11 10.45 23.62
C GLY A 86 3.09 11.96 23.33
N GLU A 87 1.99 12.63 23.65
CA GLU A 87 1.85 14.09 23.48
C GLU A 87 2.75 14.87 24.46
N SER A 88 2.96 14.35 25.68
CA SER A 88 3.83 14.98 26.68
C SER A 88 5.34 14.91 26.36
N GLN A 89 5.73 14.07 25.41
CA GLN A 89 7.13 13.85 25.00
C GLN A 89 7.52 14.58 23.70
N GLN A 90 6.60 15.36 23.10
CA GLN A 90 6.88 16.26 21.97
C GLN A 90 7.18 17.68 22.43
#